data_AF-A0A2L2YJ64-F1
#
_entry.id   AF-A0A2L2YJ64-F1
#
_cell.length_a   1.000
_cell.length_b   1.000
_cell.length_c   1.000
_cell.angle_alpha   90.00
_cell.angle_beta   90.00
_cell.angle_gamma   90.00
#
_symmetry.space_group_name_H-M   'P 1'
#
loop_
_entity.id
_entity.type
_entity.pdbx_description
1 polymer ?
#
loop_
_entity_poly.entity_id
_entity_poly.type
_entity_poly.pdbx_seq_one_letter_code
_entity_poly.pdbx_strand_id
1 'polypeptide(L)'
;ALNLAKSTRAVTVSKPPKRQPWDLKGRIQDMEETFKETQKQNTTLLEQLAINNQRIAALESDNSLLNKDVQIKSCESEEAMVQISELQKELKKKSDECEVLVKEKECLSSKLEELNKKYNDFLSAHDQEVSALRLNISSLTSNKLVVQTQLDASESVIKNLNEEKRQLIEEKRKLIESNSEKDRRIANLESRLLEEESTRRKLHNTIQELKGNIRVFCRMRPPLDEEMRNGMVCADISVPNRKMIEIFQISEGNKIEKKSDFSFDCVFPPSSPQAEVFEEISQLVQSAIDGYNVCIFAYGQTGSGKTYTMEGPENIVDFSSSESEMHLGMIPRSVQQIFRRISELEHRGWTYKVEALFLEIYNERIQDLLNRESQNGSRCEIKKSAAKGNDCLLSNVSASPVTCSDDVFILLKRARKSRVVFSTKCNEHSSRSHYVFQLKIVGENSITSESCEGILNLVDLAGSERVKDSGSEGERLTEAKAINKSLSVLGKVIMSLSRKDNHIPYRDSKLTHLLANSLGGNSKTLMFVNISPDRENLNETINSLRFATKVNQCNIGTAQKRVK
;
A
#
# COMPACT_ATOMS: atom_id res chain seq x y z
N ALA A 1 -146.67 45.65 -22.63
CA ALA A 1 -147.02 47.08 -22.76
C ALA A 1 -147.91 47.26 -24.01
N LEU A 2 -148.90 48.18 -24.00
CA LEU A 2 -149.97 48.43 -25.04
C LEU A 2 -151.03 47.28 -25.16
N ASN A 3 -152.25 47.41 -25.74
CA ASN A 3 -153.01 48.55 -26.32
C ASN A 3 -154.57 48.37 -26.13
N LEU A 4 -155.46 49.30 -26.57
CA LEU A 4 -156.86 49.42 -26.05
C LEU A 4 -158.01 49.90 -27.02
N ALA A 5 -159.23 49.34 -26.81
CA ALA A 5 -160.59 50.01 -26.77
C ALA A 5 -161.63 50.12 -27.98
N LYS A 6 -162.96 50.15 -27.62
CA LYS A 6 -164.21 50.88 -28.18
C LYS A 6 -165.27 50.29 -29.21
N SER A 7 -166.63 50.46 -29.02
CA SER A 7 -167.83 50.41 -30.00
C SER A 7 -169.34 50.47 -29.43
N THR A 8 -170.44 50.98 -30.11
CA THR A 8 -171.93 50.97 -29.67
C THR A 8 -173.11 51.36 -30.70
N ARG A 9 -174.45 51.06 -30.43
CA ARG A 9 -175.82 51.68 -30.86
C ARG A 9 -176.60 51.27 -32.18
N ALA A 10 -177.93 51.53 -32.51
CA ALA A 10 -179.31 51.71 -31.87
C ALA A 10 -180.53 52.02 -32.90
N VAL A 11 -181.85 52.16 -32.48
CA VAL A 11 -183.09 52.89 -33.10
C VAL A 11 -184.44 52.09 -33.52
N THR A 12 -185.59 52.73 -33.94
CA THR A 12 -187.08 52.37 -33.76
C THR A 12 -188.20 52.76 -34.86
N VAL A 13 -189.53 52.39 -34.69
CA VAL A 13 -190.87 52.97 -35.23
C VAL A 13 -191.93 51.99 -35.97
N SER A 14 -193.22 52.37 -36.26
CA SER A 14 -194.41 51.62 -36.91
C SER A 14 -195.57 52.58 -37.46
N LYS A 15 -196.83 52.36 -38.00
CA LYS A 15 -197.99 51.35 -38.02
C LYS A 15 -199.13 51.64 -39.11
N PRO A 16 -200.26 50.85 -39.30
CA PRO A 16 -201.40 50.99 -40.30
C PRO A 16 -202.77 51.56 -39.71
N PRO A 17 -204.09 51.43 -40.17
CA PRO A 17 -204.95 50.40 -40.89
C PRO A 17 -205.91 50.96 -42.05
N LYS A 18 -207.21 50.65 -42.40
CA LYS A 18 -208.49 50.13 -41.76
C LYS A 18 -209.70 49.85 -42.75
N ARG A 19 -210.73 48.96 -42.47
CA ARG A 19 -211.98 48.70 -43.34
C ARG A 19 -213.41 48.47 -42.71
N GLN A 20 -214.46 48.26 -43.55
CA GLN A 20 -215.94 48.15 -43.28
C GLN A 20 -216.48 46.70 -42.99
N PRO A 21 -217.69 46.50 -42.38
CA PRO A 21 -217.97 45.31 -41.54
C PRO A 21 -218.26 43.94 -42.17
N TRP A 22 -219.01 43.84 -43.29
CA TRP A 22 -219.28 42.52 -43.91
C TRP A 22 -218.14 42.04 -44.81
N ASP A 23 -217.24 42.95 -45.19
CA ASP A 23 -215.90 42.63 -45.70
C ASP A 23 -214.97 42.22 -44.53
N LEU A 24 -215.29 41.09 -43.90
CA LEU A 24 -214.42 40.43 -42.90
C LEU A 24 -213.03 40.12 -43.48
N LYS A 25 -212.95 39.93 -44.81
CA LYS A 25 -211.71 39.69 -45.56
C LYS A 25 -210.79 40.92 -45.54
N GLY A 26 -211.35 42.12 -45.76
CA GLY A 26 -210.64 43.40 -45.59
C GLY A 26 -210.15 43.63 -44.15
N ARG A 27 -210.86 43.10 -43.14
CA ARG A 27 -210.47 43.19 -41.73
C ARG A 27 -209.38 42.19 -41.32
N ILE A 28 -209.26 41.07 -42.04
CA ILE A 28 -208.10 40.18 -41.98
C ILE A 28 -206.88 40.87 -42.60
N GLN A 29 -207.07 41.65 -43.67
CA GLN A 29 -206.01 42.37 -44.39
C GLN A 29 -205.27 43.38 -43.51
N ASP A 30 -205.99 44.16 -42.68
CA ASP A 30 -205.40 45.06 -41.66
C ASP A 30 -204.44 44.31 -40.69
N MET A 31 -204.71 43.03 -40.45
CA MET A 31 -203.97 42.17 -39.52
C MET A 31 -202.79 41.45 -40.21
N GLU A 32 -202.90 41.11 -41.50
CA GLU A 32 -201.78 40.62 -42.33
C GLU A 32 -200.68 41.68 -42.48
N GLU A 33 -201.04 42.96 -42.56
CA GLU A 33 -200.07 44.05 -42.75
C GLU A 33 -199.25 44.35 -41.49
N THR A 34 -199.87 44.28 -40.30
CA THR A 34 -199.16 44.34 -39.01
C THR A 34 -198.37 43.07 -38.69
N PHE A 35 -198.80 41.91 -39.20
CA PHE A 35 -197.99 40.70 -39.13
C PHE A 35 -196.68 40.85 -39.94
N LYS A 36 -196.72 41.43 -41.15
CA LYS A 36 -195.52 41.74 -41.95
C LYS A 36 -194.57 42.72 -41.26
N GLU A 37 -195.12 43.76 -40.61
CA GLU A 37 -194.34 44.74 -39.84
C GLU A 37 -193.53 44.06 -38.72
N THR A 38 -194.09 43.01 -38.09
CA THR A 38 -193.43 42.21 -37.06
C THR A 38 -192.45 41.17 -37.65
N GLN A 39 -192.86 40.44 -38.69
CA GLN A 39 -192.07 39.38 -39.32
C GLN A 39 -190.73 39.92 -39.88
N LYS A 40 -190.75 41.12 -40.48
CA LYS A 40 -189.57 41.74 -41.09
C LYS A 40 -188.56 42.30 -40.08
N GLN A 41 -188.96 42.56 -38.84
CA GLN A 41 -188.01 42.87 -37.76
C GLN A 41 -187.38 41.60 -37.17
N ASN A 42 -188.15 40.51 -37.10
CA ASN A 42 -187.67 39.23 -36.55
C ASN A 42 -186.57 38.57 -37.41
N THR A 43 -186.67 38.67 -38.74
CA THR A 43 -185.60 38.21 -39.66
C THR A 43 -184.26 38.91 -39.38
N THR A 44 -184.27 40.22 -39.14
CA THR A 44 -183.08 41.05 -38.88
C THR A 44 -182.36 40.64 -37.59
N LEU A 45 -183.09 40.13 -36.59
CA LEU A 45 -182.51 39.60 -35.35
C LEU A 45 -182.00 38.17 -35.49
N LEU A 46 -182.68 37.32 -36.27
CA LEU A 46 -182.25 35.94 -36.51
C LEU A 46 -180.92 35.86 -37.29
N GLU A 47 -180.70 36.74 -38.29
CA GLU A 47 -179.42 36.81 -39.01
C GLU A 47 -178.26 37.23 -38.10
N GLN A 48 -178.48 38.18 -37.17
CA GLN A 48 -177.46 38.58 -36.20
C GLN A 48 -177.16 37.50 -35.16
N LEU A 49 -178.17 36.72 -34.75
CA LEU A 49 -177.97 35.55 -33.88
C LEU A 49 -177.16 34.44 -34.56
N ALA A 50 -177.42 34.16 -35.85
CA ALA A 50 -176.67 33.17 -36.62
C ALA A 50 -175.17 33.51 -36.69
N ILE A 51 -174.83 34.76 -37.01
CA ILE A 51 -173.44 35.25 -37.09
C ILE A 51 -172.72 35.13 -35.74
N ASN A 52 -173.38 35.48 -34.63
CA ASN A 52 -172.77 35.39 -33.30
C ASN A 52 -172.56 33.94 -32.84
N ASN A 53 -173.50 33.02 -33.12
CA ASN A 53 -173.34 31.60 -32.78
C ASN A 53 -172.17 30.96 -33.55
N GLN A 54 -171.98 31.32 -34.82
CA GLN A 54 -170.82 30.88 -35.62
C GLN A 54 -169.48 31.34 -35.00
N ARG A 55 -169.48 32.51 -34.37
CA ARG A 55 -168.29 33.10 -33.71
C ARG A 55 -167.99 32.49 -32.34
N ILE A 56 -169.01 31.98 -31.63
CA ILE A 56 -168.82 31.24 -30.37
C ILE A 56 -168.19 29.88 -30.65
N ALA A 57 -168.71 29.13 -31.63
CA ALA A 57 -168.20 27.79 -31.98
C ALA A 57 -166.69 27.79 -32.37
N ALA A 58 -166.21 28.88 -32.98
CA ALA A 58 -164.78 29.04 -33.27
C ALA A 58 -163.93 29.16 -31.99
N LEU A 59 -164.36 29.96 -31.01
CA LEU A 59 -163.64 30.19 -29.76
C LEU A 59 -163.64 28.96 -28.82
N GLU A 60 -164.66 28.10 -28.93
CA GLU A 60 -164.70 26.82 -28.23
C GLU A 60 -163.70 25.81 -28.83
N SER A 61 -163.50 25.83 -30.15
CA SER A 61 -162.47 25.03 -30.83
C SER A 61 -161.05 25.43 -30.41
N ASP A 62 -160.74 26.73 -30.36
CA ASP A 62 -159.41 27.22 -30.01
C ASP A 62 -159.02 26.87 -28.56
N ASN A 63 -159.96 26.95 -27.61
CA ASN A 63 -159.72 26.53 -26.22
C ASN A 63 -159.43 25.03 -26.08
N SER A 64 -160.06 24.19 -26.92
CA SER A 64 -159.85 22.72 -26.93
C SER A 64 -158.44 22.34 -27.39
N LEU A 65 -157.86 23.11 -28.32
CA LEU A 65 -156.47 22.97 -28.74
C LEU A 65 -155.50 23.44 -27.64
N LEU A 66 -155.70 24.65 -27.12
CA LEU A 66 -154.75 25.28 -26.18
C LEU A 66 -154.55 24.46 -24.90
N ASN A 67 -155.59 23.78 -24.39
CA ASN A 67 -155.49 22.91 -23.22
C ASN A 67 -154.59 21.67 -23.44
N LYS A 68 -154.46 21.16 -24.67
CA LYS A 68 -153.61 20.01 -24.96
C LYS A 68 -152.13 20.38 -24.95
N ASP A 69 -151.77 21.53 -25.53
CA ASP A 69 -150.39 22.01 -25.58
C ASP A 69 -149.84 22.26 -24.16
N VAL A 70 -150.65 22.82 -23.26
CA VAL A 70 -150.28 23.03 -21.84
C VAL A 70 -149.96 21.70 -21.14
N GLN A 71 -150.75 20.65 -21.40
CA GLN A 71 -150.56 19.35 -20.75
C GLN A 71 -149.29 18.63 -21.26
N ILE A 72 -148.96 18.77 -22.55
CA ILE A 72 -147.70 18.26 -23.12
C ILE A 72 -146.50 19.00 -22.51
N LYS A 73 -146.55 20.35 -22.49
CA LYS A 73 -145.49 21.21 -21.91
C LYS A 73 -145.20 20.91 -20.44
N SER A 74 -146.21 20.51 -19.66
CA SER A 74 -146.01 20.12 -18.26
C SER A 74 -145.15 18.85 -18.14
N CYS A 75 -145.32 17.87 -19.02
CA CYS A 75 -144.62 16.59 -18.97
C CYS A 75 -143.14 16.75 -19.40
N GLU A 76 -142.88 17.49 -20.48
CA GLU A 76 -141.52 17.85 -20.93
C GLU A 76 -140.71 18.53 -19.81
N SER A 77 -141.35 19.33 -18.95
CA SER A 77 -140.68 20.06 -17.88
C SER A 77 -140.28 19.19 -16.67
N GLU A 78 -140.94 18.05 -16.44
CA GLU A 78 -140.61 17.14 -15.35
C GLU A 78 -139.41 16.24 -15.72
N GLU A 79 -139.38 15.71 -16.95
CA GLU A 79 -138.24 14.92 -17.46
C GLU A 79 -136.93 15.74 -17.45
N ALA A 80 -136.98 17.01 -17.84
CA ALA A 80 -135.82 17.91 -17.85
C ALA A 80 -135.21 18.13 -16.44
N MET A 81 -136.03 18.17 -15.38
CA MET A 81 -135.54 18.34 -14.01
C MET A 81 -134.78 17.12 -13.49
N VAL A 82 -135.12 15.91 -13.94
CA VAL A 82 -134.40 14.68 -13.56
C VAL A 82 -132.99 14.68 -14.16
N GLN A 83 -132.85 14.97 -15.45
CA GLN A 83 -131.55 14.98 -16.14
C GLN A 83 -130.56 16.00 -15.54
N ILE A 84 -131.04 17.18 -15.13
CA ILE A 84 -130.20 18.20 -14.48
C ILE A 84 -129.64 17.70 -13.14
N SER A 85 -130.42 16.94 -12.37
CA SER A 85 -130.00 16.35 -11.08
C SER A 85 -128.87 15.33 -11.24
N GLU A 86 -128.92 14.52 -12.29
CA GLU A 86 -127.89 13.50 -12.57
C GLU A 86 -126.59 14.13 -13.08
N LEU A 87 -126.67 15.08 -14.02
CA LEU A 87 -125.51 15.80 -14.54
C LEU A 87 -124.76 16.59 -13.44
N GLN A 88 -125.48 17.16 -12.46
CA GLN A 88 -124.84 17.84 -11.32
C GLN A 88 -124.04 16.88 -10.43
N LYS A 89 -124.45 15.61 -10.30
CA LYS A 89 -123.69 14.59 -9.55
C LYS A 89 -122.42 14.18 -10.30
N GLU A 90 -122.51 13.95 -11.62
CA GLU A 90 -121.33 13.61 -12.43
C GLU A 90 -120.31 14.75 -12.45
N LEU A 91 -120.76 16.00 -12.64
CA LEU A 91 -119.88 17.17 -12.66
C LEU A 91 -119.09 17.30 -11.35
N LYS A 92 -119.75 17.11 -10.20
CA LYS A 92 -119.07 17.15 -8.89
C LYS A 92 -118.02 16.04 -8.77
N LYS A 93 -118.39 14.79 -9.09
CA LYS A 93 -117.46 13.66 -9.06
C LYS A 93 -116.22 13.91 -9.92
N LYS A 94 -116.39 14.51 -11.11
CA LYS A 94 -115.28 14.86 -12.00
C LYS A 94 -114.43 16.03 -11.49
N SER A 95 -115.03 16.99 -10.78
CA SER A 95 -114.28 18.04 -10.08
C SER A 95 -113.38 17.45 -8.98
N ASP A 96 -113.93 16.54 -8.17
CA ASP A 96 -113.20 15.90 -7.07
C ASP A 96 -112.04 15.02 -7.61
N GLU A 97 -112.25 14.28 -8.71
CA GLU A 97 -111.20 13.52 -9.41
C GLU A 97 -110.06 14.42 -9.95
N CYS A 98 -110.39 15.59 -10.52
CA CYS A 98 -109.40 16.54 -11.02
C CYS A 98 -108.53 17.15 -9.90
N GLU A 99 -109.11 17.46 -8.74
CA GLU A 99 -108.36 18.03 -7.61
C GLU A 99 -107.29 17.09 -7.05
N VAL A 100 -107.53 15.78 -7.10
CA VAL A 100 -106.54 14.75 -6.70
C VAL A 100 -105.39 14.70 -7.70
N LEU A 101 -105.68 14.66 -9.00
CA LEU A 101 -104.67 14.59 -10.06
C LEU A 101 -103.76 15.83 -10.12
N VAL A 102 -104.28 17.02 -9.79
CA VAL A 102 -103.45 18.24 -9.67
C VAL A 102 -102.42 18.11 -8.54
N LYS A 103 -102.86 17.68 -7.35
CA LYS A 103 -101.97 17.51 -6.18
C LYS A 103 -100.92 16.41 -6.40
N GLU A 104 -101.29 15.34 -7.10
CA GLU A 104 -100.35 14.28 -7.49
C GLU A 104 -99.31 14.79 -8.50
N LYS A 105 -99.72 15.55 -9.51
CA LYS A 105 -98.81 16.20 -10.47
C LYS A 105 -97.83 17.16 -9.79
N GLU A 106 -98.29 17.98 -8.85
CA GLU A 106 -97.43 18.91 -8.09
C GLU A 106 -96.39 18.16 -7.25
N CYS A 107 -96.80 17.08 -6.57
CA CYS A 107 -95.90 16.20 -5.82
C CYS A 107 -94.83 15.55 -6.71
N LEU A 108 -95.21 15.09 -7.91
CA LEU A 108 -94.30 14.52 -8.89
C LEU A 108 -93.33 15.56 -9.47
N SER A 109 -93.79 16.79 -9.75
CA SER A 109 -92.92 17.88 -10.22
C SER A 109 -91.83 18.24 -9.20
N SER A 110 -92.22 18.38 -7.92
CA SER A 110 -91.27 18.66 -6.84
C SER A 110 -90.22 17.55 -6.68
N LYS A 111 -90.62 16.27 -6.77
CA LYS A 111 -89.68 15.13 -6.78
C LYS A 111 -88.75 15.14 -8.00
N LEU A 112 -89.24 15.53 -9.17
CA LEU A 112 -88.41 15.62 -10.39
C LEU A 112 -87.34 16.71 -10.25
N GLU A 113 -87.70 17.88 -9.71
CA GLU A 113 -86.76 18.97 -9.44
C GLU A 113 -85.70 18.58 -8.40
N GLU A 114 -86.11 17.93 -7.30
CA GLU A 114 -85.19 17.47 -6.26
C GLU A 114 -84.22 16.38 -6.81
N LEU A 115 -84.71 15.48 -7.67
CA LEU A 115 -83.89 14.45 -8.31
C LEU A 115 -82.91 15.04 -9.34
N ASN A 116 -83.37 15.98 -10.19
CA ASN A 116 -82.52 16.68 -11.15
C ASN A 116 -81.43 17.48 -10.44
N LYS A 117 -81.73 18.13 -9.30
CA LYS A 117 -80.72 18.80 -8.49
C LYS A 117 -79.67 17.81 -7.97
N LYS A 118 -80.09 16.71 -7.34
CA LYS A 118 -79.17 15.65 -6.85
C LYS A 118 -78.30 15.08 -7.97
N TYR A 119 -78.84 14.91 -9.17
CA TYR A 119 -78.09 14.45 -10.35
C TYR A 119 -77.04 15.46 -10.80
N ASN A 120 -77.38 16.75 -10.88
CA ASN A 120 -76.44 17.81 -11.26
C ASN A 120 -75.34 18.03 -10.21
N ASP A 121 -75.69 17.99 -8.93
CA ASP A 121 -74.75 18.07 -7.81
C ASP A 121 -73.75 16.89 -7.86
N PHE A 122 -74.23 15.67 -8.16
CA PHE A 122 -73.39 14.49 -8.36
C PHE A 122 -72.47 14.61 -9.59
N LEU A 123 -73.00 15.10 -10.73
CA LEU A 123 -72.22 15.28 -11.96
C LEU A 123 -71.06 16.26 -11.74
N SER A 124 -71.34 17.39 -11.08
CA SER A 124 -70.35 18.42 -10.73
C SER A 124 -69.24 17.88 -9.81
N ALA A 125 -69.59 17.02 -8.85
CA ALA A 125 -68.60 16.37 -7.98
C ALA A 125 -67.68 15.42 -8.77
N HIS A 126 -68.25 14.62 -9.68
CA HIS A 126 -67.46 13.72 -10.53
C HIS A 126 -66.59 14.46 -11.55
N ASP A 127 -67.04 15.56 -12.14
CA ASP A 127 -66.21 16.38 -13.04
C ASP A 127 -65.02 17.01 -12.30
N GLN A 128 -65.21 17.45 -11.05
CA GLN A 128 -64.13 17.93 -10.19
C GLN A 128 -63.13 16.81 -9.85
N GLU A 129 -63.63 15.62 -9.51
CA GLU A 129 -62.81 14.43 -9.23
C GLU A 129 -62.00 13.99 -10.47
N VAL A 130 -62.63 13.90 -11.64
CA VAL A 130 -61.97 13.60 -12.92
C VAL A 130 -60.93 14.66 -13.28
N SER A 131 -61.19 15.93 -13.01
CA SER A 131 -60.20 17.02 -13.20
C SER A 131 -58.99 16.86 -12.28
N ALA A 132 -59.20 16.60 -10.99
CA ALA A 132 -58.13 16.35 -10.03
C ALA A 132 -57.31 15.10 -10.38
N LEU A 133 -57.96 14.01 -10.80
CA LEU A 133 -57.30 12.79 -11.28
C LEU A 133 -56.46 13.05 -12.53
N ARG A 134 -56.93 13.85 -13.50
CA ARG A 134 -56.14 14.25 -14.69
C ARG A 134 -54.90 15.05 -14.31
N LEU A 135 -55.00 15.98 -13.37
CA LEU A 135 -53.84 16.74 -12.86
C LEU A 135 -52.83 15.82 -12.16
N ASN A 136 -53.30 14.89 -11.33
CA ASN A 136 -52.44 13.90 -10.67
C ASN A 136 -51.75 12.97 -11.68
N ILE A 137 -52.45 12.48 -12.71
CA ILE A 137 -51.88 11.65 -13.78
C ILE A 137 -50.82 12.43 -14.58
N SER A 138 -51.05 13.71 -14.88
CA SER A 138 -50.08 14.58 -15.55
C SER A 138 -48.81 14.74 -14.71
N SER A 139 -48.97 15.06 -13.41
CA SER A 139 -47.86 15.17 -12.45
C SER A 139 -47.05 13.88 -12.33
N LEU A 140 -47.72 12.73 -12.18
CA LEU A 140 -47.07 11.41 -12.10
C LEU A 140 -46.36 11.03 -13.40
N THR A 141 -46.89 11.43 -14.56
CA THR A 141 -46.25 11.19 -15.86
C THR A 141 -44.98 12.02 -16.02
N SER A 142 -44.99 13.29 -15.59
CA SER A 142 -43.80 14.14 -15.55
C SER A 142 -42.73 13.56 -14.61
N ASN A 143 -43.12 13.19 -13.39
CA ASN A 143 -42.20 12.59 -12.41
C ASN A 143 -41.61 11.27 -12.93
N LYS A 144 -42.40 10.42 -13.61
CA LYS A 144 -41.92 9.19 -14.26
C LYS A 144 -40.85 9.49 -15.31
N LEU A 145 -41.02 10.54 -16.12
CA LEU A 145 -40.05 10.91 -17.16
C LEU A 145 -38.72 11.40 -16.55
N VAL A 146 -38.78 12.18 -15.46
CA VAL A 146 -37.58 12.59 -14.70
C VAL A 146 -36.85 11.39 -14.11
N VAL A 147 -37.57 10.46 -13.47
CA VAL A 147 -36.96 9.24 -12.90
C VAL A 147 -36.37 8.34 -13.99
N GLN A 148 -37.03 8.18 -15.13
CA GLN A 148 -36.50 7.40 -16.26
C GLN A 148 -35.20 8.01 -16.79
N THR A 149 -35.18 9.31 -17.07
CA THR A 149 -33.97 9.97 -17.61
C THR A 149 -32.80 9.95 -16.61
N GLN A 150 -33.07 10.01 -15.30
CA GLN A 150 -32.06 9.79 -14.25
C GLN A 150 -31.56 8.34 -14.21
N LEU A 151 -32.43 7.35 -14.42
CA LEU A 151 -32.06 5.93 -14.51
C LEU A 151 -31.15 5.68 -15.72
N ASP A 152 -31.55 6.16 -16.91
CA ASP A 152 -30.82 5.98 -18.17
C ASP A 152 -29.40 6.60 -18.09
N ALA A 153 -29.29 7.79 -17.48
CA ALA A 153 -28.01 8.45 -17.22
C ALA A 153 -27.14 7.65 -16.22
N SER A 154 -27.76 7.11 -15.16
CA SER A 154 -27.07 6.30 -14.15
C SER A 154 -26.55 4.98 -14.75
N GLU A 155 -27.33 4.32 -15.61
CA GLU A 155 -26.88 3.13 -16.35
C GLU A 155 -25.66 3.43 -17.24
N SER A 156 -25.63 4.59 -17.90
CA SER A 156 -24.50 5.00 -18.74
C SER A 156 -23.22 5.16 -17.92
N VAL A 157 -23.30 5.82 -16.76
CA VAL A 157 -22.17 5.95 -15.81
C VAL A 157 -21.72 4.57 -15.29
N ILE A 158 -22.66 3.69 -14.94
CA ILE A 158 -22.37 2.32 -14.48
C ILE A 158 -21.68 1.50 -15.58
N LYS A 159 -22.07 1.65 -16.85
CA LYS A 159 -21.41 0.98 -17.98
C LYS A 159 -19.96 1.44 -18.13
N ASN A 160 -19.71 2.76 -18.11
CA ASN A 160 -18.37 3.33 -18.22
C ASN A 160 -17.45 2.91 -17.06
N LEU A 161 -17.91 3.01 -15.80
CA LEU A 161 -17.14 2.61 -14.61
C LEU A 161 -16.83 1.11 -14.60
N ASN A 162 -17.71 0.26 -15.13
CA ASN A 162 -17.41 -1.16 -15.27
C ASN A 162 -16.35 -1.44 -16.33
N GLU A 163 -16.29 -0.65 -17.41
CA GLU A 163 -15.28 -0.82 -18.46
C GLU A 163 -13.89 -0.38 -18.01
N GLU A 164 -13.79 0.79 -17.36
CA GLU A 164 -12.57 1.26 -16.68
C GLU A 164 -12.07 0.23 -15.65
N LYS A 165 -12.99 -0.33 -14.84
CA LYS A 165 -12.70 -1.40 -13.89
C LYS A 165 -12.15 -2.67 -14.56
N ARG A 166 -12.62 -3.06 -15.76
CA ARG A 166 -12.03 -4.19 -16.52
C ARG A 166 -10.58 -3.89 -16.91
N GLN A 167 -10.32 -2.69 -17.41
CA GLN A 167 -8.97 -2.27 -17.84
C GLN A 167 -7.99 -2.27 -16.65
N LEU A 168 -8.37 -1.70 -15.52
CA LEU A 168 -7.57 -1.70 -14.28
C LEU A 168 -7.33 -3.11 -13.71
N ILE A 169 -8.30 -4.03 -13.83
CA ILE A 169 -8.12 -5.45 -13.42
C ILE A 169 -7.08 -6.14 -14.31
N GLU A 170 -7.08 -5.87 -15.61
CA GLU A 170 -6.19 -6.48 -16.59
C GLU A 170 -4.76 -5.91 -16.52
N GLU A 171 -4.61 -4.60 -16.28
CA GLU A 171 -3.31 -3.99 -15.97
C GLU A 171 -2.73 -4.54 -14.66
N LYS A 172 -3.56 -4.64 -13.61
CA LYS A 172 -3.16 -5.23 -12.32
C LYS A 172 -2.70 -6.69 -12.47
N ARG A 173 -3.32 -7.49 -13.33
CA ARG A 173 -2.86 -8.85 -13.64
C ARG A 173 -1.45 -8.86 -14.24
N LYS A 174 -1.19 -8.04 -15.25
CA LYS A 174 0.13 -7.92 -15.90
C LYS A 174 1.22 -7.45 -14.94
N LEU A 175 0.88 -6.55 -14.02
CA LEU A 175 1.79 -6.12 -12.95
C LEU A 175 2.10 -7.24 -11.94
N ILE A 176 1.11 -8.05 -11.56
CA ILE A 176 1.30 -9.23 -10.68
C ILE A 176 2.18 -10.27 -11.37
N GLU A 177 1.91 -10.59 -12.64
CA GLU A 177 2.69 -11.55 -13.42
C GLU A 177 4.15 -11.08 -13.56
N SER A 178 4.36 -9.83 -14.00
CA SER A 178 5.68 -9.21 -14.12
C SER A 178 6.46 -9.16 -12.81
N ASN A 179 5.79 -8.98 -11.66
CA ASN A 179 6.46 -9.03 -10.36
C ASN A 179 6.82 -10.47 -9.98
N SER A 180 5.93 -11.45 -10.15
CA SER A 180 6.26 -12.85 -9.85
C SER A 180 7.42 -13.41 -10.70
N GLU A 181 7.60 -12.92 -11.94
CA GLU A 181 8.79 -13.21 -12.74
C GLU A 181 10.07 -12.56 -12.16
N LYS A 182 10.00 -11.31 -11.70
CA LYS A 182 11.13 -10.62 -11.03
C LYS A 182 11.51 -11.33 -9.74
N ASP A 183 10.54 -11.71 -8.90
CA ASP A 183 10.77 -12.40 -7.63
C ASP A 183 11.46 -13.76 -7.87
N ARG A 184 10.97 -14.53 -8.85
CA ARG A 184 11.62 -15.77 -9.31
C ARG A 184 13.04 -15.54 -9.84
N ARG A 185 13.30 -14.43 -10.53
CA ARG A 185 14.62 -14.07 -11.03
C ARG A 185 15.58 -13.63 -9.92
N ILE A 186 15.09 -12.91 -8.91
CA ILE A 186 15.85 -12.52 -7.71
C ILE A 186 16.30 -13.77 -6.96
N ALA A 187 15.37 -14.68 -6.63
CA ALA A 187 15.68 -15.93 -5.94
C ALA A 187 16.72 -16.80 -6.70
N ASN A 188 16.68 -16.82 -8.03
CA ASN A 188 17.69 -17.52 -8.84
C ASN A 188 19.08 -16.85 -8.78
N LEU A 189 19.14 -15.51 -8.76
CA LEU A 189 20.39 -14.76 -8.62
C LEU A 189 20.98 -14.90 -7.21
N GLU A 190 20.16 -14.90 -6.17
CA GLU A 190 20.58 -15.12 -4.77
C GLU A 190 21.19 -16.52 -4.58
N SER A 191 20.54 -17.57 -5.10
CA SER A 191 21.07 -18.93 -5.09
C SER A 191 22.44 -19.02 -5.78
N ARG A 192 22.59 -18.34 -6.93
CA ARG A 192 23.87 -18.30 -7.66
C ARG A 192 24.96 -17.52 -6.92
N LEU A 193 24.66 -16.38 -6.32
CA LEU A 193 25.63 -15.58 -5.56
C LEU A 193 26.22 -16.34 -4.35
N LEU A 194 25.47 -17.30 -3.82
CA LEU A 194 25.88 -18.20 -2.73
C LEU A 194 26.80 -19.32 -3.26
N GLU A 195 26.45 -19.95 -4.38
CA GLU A 195 27.33 -20.92 -5.08
C GLU A 195 28.66 -20.29 -5.54
N GLU A 196 28.59 -19.06 -6.07
CA GLU A 196 29.75 -18.29 -6.53
C GLU A 196 30.69 -17.93 -5.36
N GLU A 197 30.18 -17.65 -4.15
CA GLU A 197 31.00 -17.41 -2.96
C GLU A 197 31.68 -18.70 -2.45
N SER A 198 30.97 -19.84 -2.43
CA SER A 198 31.58 -21.15 -2.11
C SER A 198 32.68 -21.50 -3.12
N THR A 199 32.46 -21.20 -4.39
CA THR A 199 33.42 -21.40 -5.48
C THR A 199 34.62 -20.46 -5.36
N ARG A 200 34.41 -19.18 -5.03
CA ARG A 200 35.48 -18.21 -4.76
C ARG A 200 36.39 -18.68 -3.62
N ARG A 201 35.83 -19.14 -2.50
CA ARG A 201 36.62 -19.66 -1.35
C ARG A 201 37.52 -20.83 -1.75
N LYS A 202 37.02 -21.75 -2.59
CA LYS A 202 37.79 -22.89 -3.13
C LYS A 202 38.91 -22.43 -4.05
N LEU A 203 38.59 -21.65 -5.09
CA LEU A 203 39.57 -21.15 -6.07
C LEU A 203 40.65 -20.27 -5.42
N HIS A 204 40.25 -19.39 -4.50
CA HIS A 204 41.16 -18.54 -3.74
C HIS A 204 42.16 -19.36 -2.93
N ASN A 205 41.71 -20.41 -2.23
CA ASN A 205 42.60 -21.31 -1.52
C ASN A 205 43.59 -22.01 -2.47
N THR A 206 43.11 -22.57 -3.58
CA THR A 206 43.97 -23.22 -4.58
C THR A 206 45.05 -22.27 -5.13
N ILE A 207 44.71 -21.00 -5.40
CA ILE A 207 45.68 -19.98 -5.82
C ILE A 207 46.72 -19.71 -4.71
N GLN A 208 46.32 -19.64 -3.44
CA GLN A 208 47.26 -19.44 -2.34
C GLN A 208 48.15 -20.68 -2.09
N GLU A 209 47.66 -21.90 -2.30
CA GLU A 209 48.45 -23.14 -2.21
C GLU A 209 49.48 -23.23 -3.35
N LEU A 210 49.08 -22.87 -4.58
CA LEU A 210 49.98 -22.76 -5.74
C LEU A 210 51.03 -21.64 -5.57
N LYS A 211 50.70 -20.57 -4.83
CA LYS A 211 51.66 -19.53 -4.38
C LYS A 211 52.57 -19.97 -3.22
N GLY A 212 52.38 -21.16 -2.64
CA GLY A 212 53.17 -21.67 -1.52
C GLY A 212 52.68 -21.25 -0.13
N ASN A 213 52.76 -22.19 0.84
CA ASN A 213 52.31 -22.00 2.22
C ASN A 213 53.30 -21.18 3.08
N ILE A 214 54.57 -21.09 2.69
CA ILE A 214 55.50 -20.06 3.13
C ILE A 214 55.86 -19.21 1.92
N ARG A 215 55.83 -17.89 2.09
CA ARG A 215 56.38 -16.90 1.16
C ARG A 215 57.32 -15.94 1.86
N VAL A 216 58.22 -15.33 1.11
CA VAL A 216 59.18 -14.34 1.58
C VAL A 216 59.17 -13.12 0.66
N PHE A 217 58.87 -11.95 1.23
CA PHE A 217 58.95 -10.66 0.55
C PHE A 217 60.12 -9.84 1.10
N CYS A 218 61.02 -9.39 0.24
CA CYS A 218 62.05 -8.43 0.61
C CYS A 218 61.52 -7.01 0.45
N ARG A 219 61.77 -6.14 1.43
CA ARG A 219 61.43 -4.70 1.35
C ARG A 219 62.60 -3.84 1.80
N MET A 220 63.16 -3.09 0.86
CA MET A 220 64.10 -2.02 1.17
C MET A 220 63.32 -0.74 1.48
N ARG A 221 63.63 -0.07 2.59
CA ARG A 221 63.03 1.23 2.89
C ARG A 221 63.70 2.37 2.10
N PRO A 222 63.07 3.56 2.00
CA PRO A 222 63.77 4.79 1.67
C PRO A 222 65.03 5.01 2.54
N PRO A 223 66.08 5.66 2.01
CA PRO A 223 67.13 6.21 2.85
C PRO A 223 66.55 7.33 3.72
N LEU A 224 67.12 7.54 4.91
CA LEU A 224 66.79 8.63 5.81
C LEU A 224 67.62 9.87 5.46
N ASP A 225 67.13 11.07 5.79
CA ASP A 225 67.83 12.32 5.49
C ASP A 225 69.24 12.37 6.12
N GLU A 226 69.46 11.67 7.24
CA GLU A 226 70.75 11.52 7.90
C GLU A 226 71.73 10.68 7.07
N GLU A 227 71.27 9.54 6.55
CA GLU A 227 72.05 8.65 5.68
C GLU A 227 72.40 9.37 4.37
N MET A 228 71.44 10.13 3.81
CA MET A 228 71.65 10.96 2.61
C MET A 228 72.67 12.08 2.85
N ARG A 229 72.65 12.75 4.01
CA ARG A 229 73.66 13.76 4.39
C ARG A 229 75.06 13.16 4.54
N ASN A 230 75.17 11.92 5.00
CA ASN A 230 76.44 11.20 5.12
C ASN A 230 76.98 10.67 3.78
N GLY A 231 76.18 10.68 2.71
CA GLY A 231 76.58 10.26 1.36
C GLY A 231 76.77 8.75 1.17
N MET A 232 76.40 7.93 2.14
CA MET A 232 76.68 6.47 2.19
C MET A 232 75.50 5.62 1.68
N VAL A 233 74.71 6.14 0.74
CA VAL A 233 73.41 5.57 0.35
C VAL A 233 73.48 4.72 -0.94
N CYS A 234 72.96 3.49 -0.85
CA CYS A 234 72.44 2.64 -1.93
C CYS A 234 73.38 2.23 -3.09
N ALA A 235 74.61 2.75 -3.21
CA ALA A 235 75.54 2.37 -4.29
C ALA A 235 75.88 0.85 -4.31
N ASP A 236 75.76 0.19 -3.16
CA ASP A 236 76.11 -1.23 -2.96
C ASP A 236 74.90 -2.18 -3.15
N ILE A 237 73.70 -1.71 -3.54
CA ILE A 237 72.47 -2.54 -3.64
C ILE A 237 71.65 -2.24 -4.91
N SER A 238 71.28 -3.28 -5.66
CA SER A 238 70.44 -3.23 -6.88
C SER A 238 69.20 -4.11 -6.76
N VAL A 239 68.06 -3.65 -7.29
CA VAL A 239 66.82 -4.43 -7.42
C VAL A 239 66.46 -4.51 -8.91
N PRO A 240 67.04 -5.46 -9.68
CA PRO A 240 66.86 -5.52 -11.13
C PRO A 240 65.45 -5.96 -11.56
N ASN A 241 64.66 -6.58 -10.66
CA ASN A 241 63.26 -6.91 -10.90
C ASN A 241 62.55 -7.24 -9.56
N ARG A 242 61.21 -7.34 -9.59
CA ARG A 242 60.36 -7.69 -8.44
C ARG A 242 60.63 -9.07 -7.79
N LYS A 243 61.63 -9.86 -8.18
CA LYS A 243 62.00 -11.14 -7.53
C LYS A 243 63.46 -11.26 -7.11
N MET A 244 64.31 -10.30 -7.46
CA MET A 244 65.76 -10.40 -7.28
C MET A 244 66.32 -9.13 -6.64
N ILE A 245 67.30 -9.33 -5.76
CA ILE A 245 68.13 -8.26 -5.19
C ILE A 245 69.59 -8.68 -5.24
N GLU A 246 70.43 -7.78 -5.72
CA GLU A 246 71.88 -7.97 -5.88
C GLU A 246 72.60 -7.04 -4.91
N ILE A 247 73.61 -7.55 -4.22
CA ILE A 247 74.47 -6.76 -3.34
C ILE A 247 75.90 -6.78 -3.85
N PHE A 248 76.51 -5.61 -3.93
CA PHE A 248 77.89 -5.37 -4.34
C PHE A 248 78.69 -4.88 -3.13
N GLN A 249 79.63 -5.67 -2.65
CA GLN A 249 80.59 -5.22 -1.65
C GLN A 249 81.76 -4.58 -2.41
N ILE A 250 81.87 -3.25 -2.31
CA ILE A 250 82.84 -2.45 -3.07
C ILE A 250 84.01 -2.02 -2.15
N SER A 251 85.25 -2.36 -2.54
CA SER A 251 86.46 -1.97 -1.80
C SER A 251 86.81 -0.50 -2.03
N GLU A 252 87.74 0.02 -1.22
CA GLU A 252 88.43 1.27 -1.56
C GLU A 252 89.03 1.17 -2.98
N GLY A 253 88.83 2.22 -3.79
CA GLY A 253 89.19 2.22 -5.21
C GLY A 253 88.11 1.70 -6.18
N ASN A 254 86.82 1.64 -5.77
CA ASN A 254 85.66 1.32 -6.61
C ASN A 254 85.73 -0.05 -7.32
N LYS A 255 86.41 -1.03 -6.74
CA LYS A 255 86.40 -2.42 -7.23
C LYS A 255 85.33 -3.22 -6.52
N ILE A 256 84.50 -3.94 -7.28
CA ILE A 256 83.57 -4.93 -6.73
C ILE A 256 84.42 -6.10 -6.21
N GLU A 257 84.57 -6.20 -4.89
CA GLU A 257 85.27 -7.29 -4.23
C GLU A 257 84.39 -8.55 -4.22
N LYS A 258 83.08 -8.37 -4.07
CA LYS A 258 82.11 -9.48 -4.01
C LYS A 258 80.71 -9.07 -4.42
N LYS A 259 80.12 -9.83 -5.35
CA LYS A 259 78.67 -9.82 -5.62
C LYS A 259 77.96 -10.87 -4.75
N SER A 260 76.71 -10.64 -4.38
CA SER A 260 75.87 -11.60 -3.66
C SER A 260 74.40 -11.41 -4.04
N ASP A 261 73.84 -12.40 -4.73
CA ASP A 261 72.52 -12.32 -5.34
C ASP A 261 71.51 -13.17 -4.55
N PHE A 262 70.32 -12.62 -4.33
CA PHE A 262 69.24 -13.25 -3.57
C PHE A 262 67.92 -13.21 -4.36
N SER A 263 67.03 -14.17 -4.13
CA SER A 263 65.74 -14.25 -4.82
C SER A 263 64.60 -14.67 -3.90
N PHE A 264 63.45 -14.03 -4.12
CA PHE A 264 62.29 -13.98 -3.23
C PHE A 264 60.98 -13.96 -4.04
N ASP A 265 59.83 -14.18 -3.41
CA ASP A 265 58.54 -14.15 -4.09
C ASP A 265 58.18 -12.76 -4.61
N CYS A 266 58.51 -11.74 -3.80
CA CYS A 266 58.47 -10.33 -4.17
C CYS A 266 59.68 -9.59 -3.58
N VAL A 267 60.15 -8.56 -4.27
CA VAL A 267 61.16 -7.59 -3.84
C VAL A 267 60.63 -6.19 -4.11
N PHE A 268 60.41 -5.44 -3.03
CA PHE A 268 59.92 -4.07 -3.04
C PHE A 268 61.10 -3.09 -2.93
N PRO A 269 61.38 -2.27 -3.96
CA PRO A 269 62.38 -1.20 -3.89
C PRO A 269 61.94 -0.04 -2.97
N PRO A 270 62.85 0.91 -2.66
CA PRO A 270 62.56 2.06 -1.80
C PRO A 270 61.33 2.90 -2.22
N SER A 271 60.99 2.90 -3.50
CA SER A 271 59.84 3.63 -4.07
C SER A 271 58.48 2.98 -3.84
N SER A 272 58.42 1.74 -3.33
CA SER A 272 57.16 0.99 -3.18
C SER A 272 56.29 1.48 -2.01
N PRO A 273 55.11 2.09 -2.28
CA PRO A 273 54.24 2.61 -1.23
C PRO A 273 53.58 1.48 -0.43
N GLN A 274 53.02 1.84 0.74
CA GLN A 274 52.32 0.89 1.61
C GLN A 274 51.14 0.17 0.90
N ALA A 275 50.48 0.85 -0.04
CA ALA A 275 49.37 0.27 -0.80
C ALA A 275 49.82 -0.89 -1.71
N GLU A 276 50.89 -0.71 -2.51
CA GLU A 276 51.47 -1.77 -3.37
C GLU A 276 51.88 -3.00 -2.54
N VAL A 277 52.52 -2.78 -1.38
CA VAL A 277 52.91 -3.84 -0.46
C VAL A 277 51.70 -4.58 0.12
N PHE A 278 50.60 -3.86 0.36
CA PHE A 278 49.37 -4.44 0.87
C PHE A 278 48.56 -5.22 -0.17
N GLU A 279 48.64 -4.91 -1.47
CA GLU A 279 47.92 -5.63 -2.53
C GLU A 279 48.24 -7.14 -2.52
N GLU A 280 49.51 -7.52 -2.40
CA GLU A 280 49.91 -8.94 -2.28
C GLU A 280 49.52 -9.57 -0.93
N ILE A 281 49.41 -8.78 0.14
CA ILE A 281 48.93 -9.21 1.46
C ILE A 281 47.41 -9.42 1.47
N SER A 282 46.65 -8.66 0.68
CA SER A 282 45.18 -8.68 0.69
C SER A 282 44.61 -10.09 0.47
N GLN A 283 45.33 -10.93 -0.27
CA GLN A 283 44.99 -12.32 -0.54
C GLN A 283 45.17 -13.22 0.70
N LEU A 284 46.18 -12.94 1.53
CA LEU A 284 46.35 -13.59 2.84
C LEU A 284 45.29 -13.11 3.82
N VAL A 285 44.97 -11.81 3.87
CA VAL A 285 43.89 -11.28 4.70
C VAL A 285 42.54 -11.92 4.34
N GLN A 286 42.23 -12.05 3.04
CA GLN A 286 41.05 -12.79 2.57
C GLN A 286 41.07 -14.26 3.00
N SER A 287 42.24 -14.90 3.07
CA SER A 287 42.35 -16.29 3.55
C SER A 287 41.96 -16.43 5.02
N ALA A 288 42.18 -15.42 5.86
CA ALA A 288 41.72 -15.44 7.25
C ALA A 288 40.18 -15.35 7.34
N ILE A 289 39.56 -14.50 6.51
CA ILE A 289 38.09 -14.36 6.43
C ILE A 289 37.43 -15.66 5.92
N ASP A 290 38.12 -16.38 5.04
CA ASP A 290 37.68 -17.64 4.44
C ASP A 290 37.85 -18.88 5.37
N GLY A 291 38.45 -18.72 6.56
CA GLY A 291 38.58 -19.78 7.57
C GLY A 291 39.92 -20.52 7.62
N TYR A 292 41.02 -19.86 7.24
CA TYR A 292 42.38 -20.38 7.38
C TYR A 292 43.18 -19.61 8.44
N ASN A 293 44.15 -20.27 9.06
CA ASN A 293 45.17 -19.55 9.84
C ASN A 293 46.13 -18.83 8.89
N VAL A 294 46.55 -17.63 9.28
CA VAL A 294 47.45 -16.76 8.54
C VAL A 294 48.47 -16.15 9.50
N CYS A 295 49.71 -16.03 9.06
CA CYS A 295 50.76 -15.40 9.84
C CYS A 295 51.68 -14.55 8.96
N ILE A 296 51.73 -13.25 9.22
CA ILE A 296 52.62 -12.31 8.53
C ILE A 296 53.57 -11.73 9.57
N PHE A 297 54.87 -11.86 9.38
CA PHE A 297 55.87 -11.34 10.31
C PHE A 297 56.96 -10.52 9.63
N ALA A 298 57.28 -9.36 10.20
CA ALA A 298 58.39 -8.52 9.79
C ALA A 298 59.67 -8.91 10.55
N TYR A 299 60.76 -9.12 9.80
CA TYR A 299 62.07 -9.52 10.28
C TYR A 299 63.16 -8.61 9.71
N GLY A 300 64.23 -8.40 10.46
CA GLY A 300 65.39 -7.59 10.08
C GLY A 300 65.92 -6.80 11.26
N GLN A 301 67.02 -6.10 11.06
CA GLN A 301 67.66 -5.30 12.10
C GLN A 301 66.78 -4.13 12.58
N THR A 302 67.11 -3.54 13.72
CA THR A 302 66.61 -2.21 14.12
C THR A 302 66.92 -1.16 13.04
N GLY A 303 66.04 -0.17 12.87
CA GLY A 303 66.12 0.84 11.82
C GLY A 303 65.68 0.41 10.41
N SER A 304 65.49 -0.89 10.12
CA SER A 304 65.15 -1.38 8.76
C SER A 304 63.72 -1.13 8.26
N GLY A 305 62.82 -0.57 9.09
CA GLY A 305 61.44 -0.27 8.70
C GLY A 305 60.40 -1.38 8.95
N LYS A 306 60.69 -2.34 9.85
CA LYS A 306 59.73 -3.38 10.30
C LYS A 306 58.41 -2.77 10.80
N THR A 307 58.48 -1.97 11.86
CA THR A 307 57.31 -1.32 12.48
C THR A 307 56.59 -0.38 11.49
N TYR A 308 57.31 0.37 10.65
CA TYR A 308 56.70 1.15 9.57
C TYR A 308 55.92 0.28 8.58
N THR A 309 56.42 -0.92 8.26
CA THR A 309 55.68 -1.87 7.41
C THR A 309 54.42 -2.37 8.12
N MET A 310 54.54 -2.85 9.37
CA MET A 310 53.41 -3.45 10.09
C MET A 310 52.34 -2.44 10.51
N GLU A 311 52.74 -1.24 10.93
CA GLU A 311 51.86 -0.25 11.57
C GLU A 311 51.74 1.09 10.84
N GLY A 312 52.75 1.48 10.06
CA GLY A 312 52.91 2.86 9.54
C GLY A 312 53.64 3.77 10.54
N PRO A 313 53.74 5.08 10.27
CA PRO A 313 54.40 6.02 11.17
C PRO A 313 53.62 6.23 12.48
N GLU A 314 54.36 6.49 13.56
CA GLU A 314 53.78 6.62 14.91
C GLU A 314 52.82 7.81 15.03
N ASN A 315 53.08 8.87 14.25
CA ASN A 315 52.40 10.17 14.26
C ASN A 315 50.97 10.14 13.67
N ILE A 316 50.45 8.98 13.22
CA ILE A 316 49.06 8.85 12.75
C ILE A 316 48.10 8.95 13.95
N VAL A 317 47.72 10.19 14.27
CA VAL A 317 46.72 10.50 15.32
C VAL A 317 45.30 10.29 14.80
N ASP A 318 45.08 10.49 13.50
CA ASP A 318 43.81 10.33 12.80
C ASP A 318 43.98 9.34 11.63
N PHE A 319 43.06 8.37 11.55
CA PHE A 319 43.05 7.31 10.54
C PHE A 319 42.11 7.63 9.36
N SER A 320 41.42 8.78 9.38
CA SER A 320 40.41 9.19 8.38
C SER A 320 40.89 10.24 7.36
N SER A 321 42.05 10.87 7.59
CA SER A 321 42.68 11.81 6.65
C SER A 321 43.41 11.10 5.50
N SER A 322 43.27 11.63 4.28
CA SER A 322 43.80 11.02 3.05
C SER A 322 45.32 10.90 3.01
N GLU A 323 46.05 11.87 3.58
CA GLU A 323 47.51 11.79 3.71
C GLU A 323 47.93 10.68 4.69
N SER A 324 47.22 10.53 5.81
CA SER A 324 47.43 9.43 6.76
C SER A 324 47.14 8.07 6.11
N GLU A 325 46.08 7.99 5.29
CA GLU A 325 45.69 6.76 4.59
C GLU A 325 46.80 6.24 3.66
N MET A 326 47.62 7.10 3.05
CA MET A 326 48.76 6.67 2.22
C MET A 326 49.83 5.92 3.04
N HIS A 327 50.03 6.30 4.30
CA HIS A 327 51.12 5.78 5.15
C HIS A 327 50.73 4.64 6.08
N LEU A 328 49.44 4.28 6.17
CA LEU A 328 48.95 3.14 6.95
C LEU A 328 49.73 1.84 6.65
N GLY A 329 50.18 1.16 7.71
CA GLY A 329 50.84 -0.15 7.61
C GLY A 329 49.88 -1.31 7.39
N MET A 330 50.44 -2.53 7.41
CA MET A 330 49.69 -3.75 7.06
C MET A 330 48.60 -4.10 8.07
N ILE A 331 48.76 -3.78 9.36
CA ILE A 331 47.74 -4.00 10.41
C ILE A 331 46.47 -3.16 10.14
N PRO A 332 46.51 -1.81 10.10
CA PRO A 332 45.31 -1.02 9.85
C PRO A 332 44.64 -1.33 8.51
N ARG A 333 45.42 -1.56 7.43
CA ARG A 333 44.86 -1.96 6.13
C ARG A 333 44.17 -3.33 6.15
N SER A 334 44.74 -4.31 6.86
CA SER A 334 44.11 -5.63 7.04
C SER A 334 42.75 -5.50 7.71
N VAL A 335 42.66 -4.69 8.76
CA VAL A 335 41.43 -4.43 9.51
C VAL A 335 40.37 -3.77 8.62
N GLN A 336 40.73 -2.72 7.87
CA GLN A 336 39.83 -2.05 6.92
C GLN A 336 39.28 -3.04 5.87
N GLN A 337 40.13 -3.89 5.30
CA GLN A 337 39.69 -4.94 4.37
C GLN A 337 38.73 -5.92 5.03
N ILE A 338 39.02 -6.36 6.26
CA ILE A 338 38.20 -7.36 6.97
C ILE A 338 36.79 -6.83 7.20
N PHE A 339 36.64 -5.63 7.78
CA PHE A 339 35.31 -5.08 8.04
C PHE A 339 34.54 -4.76 6.75
N ARG A 340 35.21 -4.24 5.71
CA ARG A 340 34.59 -4.06 4.38
C ARG A 340 34.05 -5.37 3.82
N ARG A 341 34.83 -6.45 3.89
CA ARG A 341 34.41 -7.79 3.44
C ARG A 341 33.32 -8.42 4.31
N ILE A 342 33.28 -8.14 5.61
CA ILE A 342 32.20 -8.60 6.49
C ILE A 342 30.86 -8.00 6.04
N SER A 343 30.79 -6.68 5.81
CA SER A 343 29.59 -6.02 5.29
C SER A 343 29.17 -6.52 3.89
N GLU A 344 30.13 -6.78 3.00
CA GLU A 344 29.84 -7.39 1.68
C GLU A 344 29.29 -8.84 1.76
N LEU A 345 29.58 -9.56 2.84
CA LEU A 345 29.16 -10.96 3.06
C LEU A 345 27.88 -11.07 3.91
N GLU A 346 27.48 -10.02 4.62
CA GLU A 346 26.22 -9.94 5.38
C GLU A 346 25.00 -10.15 4.47
N HIS A 347 24.99 -9.49 3.31
CA HIS A 347 23.99 -9.71 2.24
C HIS A 347 24.02 -11.12 1.62
N ARG A 348 24.99 -11.97 1.97
CA ARG A 348 25.06 -13.40 1.60
C ARG A 348 24.78 -14.34 2.78
N GLY A 349 24.18 -13.82 3.86
CA GLY A 349 23.80 -14.58 5.05
C GLY A 349 24.95 -14.91 6.00
N TRP A 350 26.15 -14.35 5.82
CA TRP A 350 27.25 -14.52 6.77
C TRP A 350 27.18 -13.50 7.90
N THR A 351 27.21 -13.98 9.13
CA THR A 351 27.51 -13.16 10.32
C THR A 351 28.94 -13.44 10.78
N TYR A 352 29.64 -12.44 11.30
CA TYR A 352 31.03 -12.59 11.75
C TYR A 352 31.23 -11.98 13.15
N LYS A 353 31.89 -12.74 14.04
CA LYS A 353 32.41 -12.27 15.31
C LYS A 353 33.94 -12.11 15.21
N VAL A 354 34.45 -10.94 15.60
CA VAL A 354 35.87 -10.62 15.54
C VAL A 354 36.41 -10.30 16.94
N GLU A 355 37.54 -10.91 17.31
CA GLU A 355 38.21 -10.77 18.60
C GLU A 355 39.67 -10.36 18.40
N ALA A 356 40.08 -9.20 18.93
CA ALA A 356 41.41 -8.61 18.81
C ALA A 356 42.25 -8.81 20.08
N LEU A 357 43.50 -9.24 19.91
CA LEU A 357 44.49 -9.46 20.97
C LEU A 357 45.78 -8.70 20.61
N PHE A 358 46.38 -8.01 21.59
CA PHE A 358 47.69 -7.35 21.44
C PHE A 358 48.64 -7.85 22.52
N LEU A 359 49.78 -8.37 22.09
CA LEU A 359 50.75 -9.06 22.95
C LEU A 359 52.16 -8.51 22.71
N GLU A 360 52.94 -8.52 23.78
CA GLU A 360 54.39 -8.30 23.74
C GLU A 360 55.11 -9.55 24.26
N ILE A 361 56.15 -9.99 23.54
CA ILE A 361 57.06 -11.03 24.00
C ILE A 361 58.42 -10.39 24.26
N TYR A 362 58.72 -10.23 25.54
CA TYR A 362 59.96 -9.65 26.04
C TYR A 362 60.61 -10.60 27.05
N ASN A 363 61.92 -10.82 26.93
CA ASN A 363 62.72 -11.68 27.82
C ASN A 363 62.04 -13.04 28.13
N GLU A 364 61.54 -13.73 27.10
CA GLU A 364 60.82 -15.02 27.18
C GLU A 364 59.57 -15.03 28.10
N ARG A 365 58.98 -13.85 28.33
CA ARG A 365 57.66 -13.65 28.96
C ARG A 365 56.67 -13.13 27.92
N ILE A 366 55.40 -13.48 28.08
CA ILE A 366 54.29 -12.98 27.25
C ILE A 366 53.49 -12.01 28.13
N GLN A 367 53.19 -10.84 27.59
CA GLN A 367 52.45 -9.76 28.26
C GLN A 367 51.29 -9.29 27.38
N ASP A 368 50.12 -9.16 27.99
CA ASP A 368 48.94 -8.52 27.39
C ASP A 368 49.11 -6.99 27.42
N LEU A 369 48.97 -6.33 26.26
CA LEU A 369 49.11 -4.87 26.12
C LEU A 369 47.78 -4.11 26.27
N LEU A 370 46.64 -4.80 26.25
CA LEU A 370 45.32 -4.22 26.47
C LEU A 370 44.97 -4.23 27.96
N ASN A 371 45.17 -5.36 28.64
CA ASN A 371 44.92 -5.49 30.06
C ASN A 371 45.99 -4.74 30.89
N ARG A 372 45.56 -4.08 31.97
CA ARG A 372 46.45 -3.47 32.98
C ARG A 372 46.63 -4.34 34.22
N GLU A 373 45.68 -5.22 34.52
CA GLU A 373 45.71 -6.09 35.71
C GLU A 373 46.62 -7.30 35.53
N SER A 374 46.93 -7.68 34.28
CA SER A 374 47.99 -8.63 33.91
C SER A 374 49.35 -8.26 34.52
N GLN A 375 49.59 -6.96 34.76
CA GLN A 375 50.81 -6.44 35.37
C GLN A 375 50.93 -6.75 36.88
N ASN A 376 49.83 -7.15 37.54
CA ASN A 376 49.79 -7.45 38.98
C ASN A 376 50.04 -8.94 39.31
N GLY A 377 50.48 -9.77 38.34
CA GLY A 377 51.05 -11.09 38.60
C GLY A 377 50.42 -12.26 37.83
N SER A 378 49.25 -12.07 37.21
CA SER A 378 48.58 -13.08 36.38
C SER A 378 49.32 -13.30 35.06
N ARG A 379 50.29 -14.22 35.06
CA ARG A 379 51.12 -14.53 33.88
C ARG A 379 50.27 -15.06 32.72
N CYS A 380 50.51 -14.54 31.52
CA CYS A 380 49.95 -15.08 30.29
C CYS A 380 50.68 -16.37 29.90
N GLU A 381 49.94 -17.47 29.70
CA GLU A 381 50.52 -18.79 29.44
C GLU A 381 49.92 -19.47 28.21
N ILE A 382 50.79 -20.05 27.38
CA ILE A 382 50.42 -20.93 26.26
C ILE A 382 50.09 -22.31 26.81
N LYS A 383 48.83 -22.72 26.69
CA LYS A 383 48.31 -24.05 27.05
C LYS A 383 47.93 -24.80 25.77
N LYS A 384 47.91 -26.14 25.81
CA LYS A 384 47.31 -26.92 24.72
C LYS A 384 45.79 -26.77 24.74
N SER A 385 45.18 -26.73 23.57
CA SER A 385 43.73 -26.88 23.42
C SER A 385 43.28 -28.28 23.86
N ALA A 386 42.04 -28.37 24.36
CA ALA A 386 41.39 -29.64 24.65
C ALA A 386 40.77 -30.30 23.41
N ALA A 387 40.63 -29.58 22.30
CA ALA A 387 40.18 -30.11 21.02
C ALA A 387 41.29 -30.96 20.35
N LYS A 388 40.90 -31.92 19.49
CA LYS A 388 41.82 -32.82 18.78
C LYS A 388 42.76 -32.04 17.85
N GLY A 389 43.98 -31.77 18.30
CA GLY A 389 45.03 -31.13 17.51
C GLY A 389 46.27 -30.82 18.35
N ASN A 390 47.28 -30.23 17.72
CA ASN A 390 48.45 -29.67 18.43
C ASN A 390 48.23 -28.21 18.88
N ASP A 391 46.97 -27.76 18.84
CA ASP A 391 46.57 -26.37 19.00
C ASP A 391 47.03 -25.74 20.32
N CYS A 392 47.52 -24.51 20.21
CA CYS A 392 48.00 -23.71 21.33
C CYS A 392 47.03 -22.55 21.60
N LEU A 393 46.45 -22.51 22.80
CA LEU A 393 45.60 -21.44 23.29
C LEU A 393 46.38 -20.58 24.30
N LEU A 394 46.19 -19.27 24.22
CA LEU A 394 46.65 -18.36 25.27
C LEU A 394 45.62 -18.32 26.41
N SER A 395 46.11 -18.41 27.63
CA SER A 395 45.32 -18.19 28.85
C SER A 395 45.78 -16.93 29.56
N ASN A 396 44.85 -16.30 30.28
CA ASN A 396 45.02 -15.01 30.98
C ASN A 396 45.34 -13.84 30.02
N VAL A 397 44.68 -13.81 28.86
CA VAL A 397 44.77 -12.71 27.87
C VAL A 397 43.36 -12.18 27.58
N SER A 398 43.24 -10.85 27.49
CA SER A 398 42.00 -10.13 27.17
C SER A 398 41.76 -10.07 25.66
N ALA A 399 41.03 -11.07 25.13
CA ALA A 399 40.44 -10.99 23.80
C ALA A 399 39.36 -9.90 23.80
N SER A 400 39.62 -8.78 23.12
CA SER A 400 38.68 -7.66 23.03
C SER A 400 37.78 -7.83 21.80
N PRO A 401 36.43 -7.90 21.94
CA PRO A 401 35.55 -7.91 20.78
C PRO A 401 35.65 -6.57 20.04
N VAL A 402 35.56 -6.61 18.71
CA VAL A 402 35.61 -5.43 17.85
C VAL A 402 34.54 -5.54 16.75
N THR A 403 33.83 -4.46 16.47
CA THR A 403 32.71 -4.40 15.51
C THR A 403 32.98 -3.49 14.32
N CYS A 404 33.93 -2.56 14.43
CA CYS A 404 34.41 -1.77 13.29
C CYS A 404 35.96 -1.62 13.27
N SER A 405 36.47 -0.97 12.22
CA SER A 405 37.91 -0.66 12.10
C SER A 405 38.40 0.29 13.18
N ASP A 406 37.56 1.23 13.60
CA ASP A 406 37.95 2.30 14.54
C ASP A 406 38.17 1.77 15.95
N ASP A 407 37.45 0.71 16.36
CA ASP A 407 37.76 -0.03 17.59
C ASP A 407 39.22 -0.49 17.59
N VAL A 408 39.68 -1.10 16.49
CA VAL A 408 41.06 -1.60 16.40
C VAL A 408 42.05 -0.44 16.31
N PHE A 409 41.70 0.69 15.71
CA PHE A 409 42.53 1.90 15.74
C PHE A 409 42.66 2.49 17.17
N ILE A 410 41.60 2.42 17.98
CA ILE A 410 41.63 2.78 19.40
C ILE A 410 42.48 1.77 20.19
N LEU A 411 42.35 0.47 19.93
CA LEU A 411 43.17 -0.58 20.56
C LEU A 411 44.65 -0.48 20.16
N LEU A 412 44.98 -0.14 18.91
CA LEU A 412 46.34 0.17 18.45
C LEU A 412 46.93 1.34 19.25
N LYS A 413 46.21 2.47 19.34
CA LYS A 413 46.61 3.64 20.14
C LYS A 413 46.82 3.28 21.62
N ARG A 414 46.01 2.37 22.18
CA ARG A 414 46.16 1.84 23.55
C ARG A 414 47.39 0.94 23.69
N ALA A 415 47.58 -0.02 22.79
CA ALA A 415 48.70 -0.96 22.80
C ALA A 415 50.05 -0.25 22.61
N ARG A 416 50.15 0.73 21.71
CA ARG A 416 51.32 1.62 21.57
C ARG A 416 51.66 2.31 22.89
N LYS A 417 50.67 2.92 23.55
CA LYS A 417 50.87 3.60 24.84
C LYS A 417 51.33 2.61 25.94
N SER A 418 50.79 1.40 25.98
CA SER A 418 51.28 0.35 26.88
C SER A 418 52.74 -0.03 26.60
N ARG A 419 53.11 -0.25 25.33
CA ARG A 419 54.48 -0.56 24.87
C ARG A 419 55.47 0.55 25.30
N VAL A 420 55.14 1.82 25.01
CA VAL A 420 56.00 2.98 25.34
C VAL A 420 56.14 3.26 26.85
N VAL A 421 55.09 3.04 27.64
CA VAL A 421 55.16 3.15 29.12
C VAL A 421 56.01 2.04 29.74
N PHE A 422 56.19 0.91 29.06
CA PHE A 422 57.17 -0.11 29.42
C PHE A 422 58.59 0.29 28.97
N SER A 423 58.77 0.75 27.72
CA SER A 423 60.05 1.26 27.20
C SER A 423 60.68 2.32 28.11
N THR A 424 59.89 3.29 28.57
CA THR A 424 60.37 4.40 29.41
C THR A 424 60.81 3.98 30.82
N LYS A 425 60.57 2.72 31.23
CA LYS A 425 61.17 2.13 32.45
C LYS A 425 62.43 1.31 32.19
N CYS A 426 62.74 0.95 30.95
CA CYS A 426 63.83 0.02 30.60
C CYS A 426 64.80 0.49 29.49
N ASN A 427 64.63 1.72 28.97
CA ASN A 427 65.21 2.25 27.72
C ASN A 427 64.50 1.71 26.46
N GLU A 428 64.95 2.17 25.30
CA GLU A 428 64.40 1.91 23.96
C GLU A 428 64.11 0.42 23.68
N HIS A 429 62.83 0.05 23.79
CA HIS A 429 62.36 -1.33 23.92
C HIS A 429 61.55 -1.86 22.72
N SER A 430 61.07 -0.98 21.83
CA SER A 430 60.32 -1.39 20.63
C SER A 430 61.14 -2.29 19.70
N SER A 431 62.43 -2.01 19.57
CA SER A 431 63.44 -2.85 18.91
C SER A 431 63.75 -4.17 19.65
N ARG A 432 63.40 -4.27 20.94
CA ARG A 432 63.87 -5.32 21.87
C ARG A 432 62.77 -6.31 22.28
N SER A 433 61.55 -6.12 21.79
CA SER A 433 60.40 -6.97 22.04
C SER A 433 59.73 -7.40 20.74
N HIS A 434 59.14 -8.61 20.72
CA HIS A 434 58.27 -9.01 19.61
C HIS A 434 56.85 -8.56 19.92
N TYR A 435 56.25 -7.81 19.02
CA TYR A 435 54.89 -7.33 19.12
C TYR A 435 53.98 -8.16 18.21
N VAL A 436 52.96 -8.78 18.79
CA VAL A 436 52.02 -9.66 18.10
C VAL A 436 50.62 -9.06 18.21
N PHE A 437 50.10 -8.59 17.07
CA PHE A 437 48.67 -8.40 16.89
C PHE A 437 48.07 -9.72 16.39
N GLN A 438 47.03 -10.21 17.06
CA GLN A 438 46.26 -11.37 16.63
C GLN A 438 44.79 -10.99 16.52
N LEU A 439 44.19 -11.32 15.38
CA LEU A 439 42.78 -11.13 15.13
C LEU A 439 42.14 -12.48 14.81
N LYS A 440 41.22 -12.91 15.68
CA LYS A 440 40.44 -14.13 15.48
C LYS A 440 39.11 -13.76 14.83
N ILE A 441 38.78 -14.46 13.75
CA ILE A 441 37.63 -14.20 12.89
C ILE A 441 36.79 -15.47 12.88
N VAL A 442 35.59 -15.43 13.46
CA VAL A 442 34.63 -16.54 13.43
C VAL A 442 33.46 -16.12 12.55
N GLY A 443 33.15 -16.91 11.52
CA GLY A 443 32.04 -16.66 10.60
C GLY A 443 31.05 -17.82 10.60
N GLU A 444 29.76 -17.49 10.57
CA GLU A 444 28.64 -18.44 10.56
C GLU A 444 27.61 -17.98 9.51
N ASN A 445 27.21 -18.88 8.61
CA ASN A 445 26.24 -18.59 7.55
C ASN A 445 24.85 -19.16 7.88
N SER A 446 23.83 -18.29 7.97
CA SER A 446 22.48 -18.69 8.35
C SER A 446 21.70 -19.43 7.26
N ILE A 447 22.13 -19.33 5.99
CA ILE A 447 21.46 -19.94 4.83
C ILE A 447 22.01 -21.34 4.55
N THR A 448 23.33 -21.52 4.64
CA THR A 448 24.01 -22.81 4.35
C THR A 448 24.34 -23.63 5.60
N SER A 449 24.25 -23.03 6.79
CA SER A 449 24.81 -23.58 8.04
C SER A 449 26.33 -23.84 7.98
N GLU A 450 27.07 -23.23 7.05
CA GLU A 450 28.54 -23.28 7.06
C GLU A 450 29.13 -22.47 8.23
N SER A 451 30.13 -23.04 8.88
CA SER A 451 30.99 -22.38 9.87
C SER A 451 32.42 -22.18 9.33
N CYS A 452 33.13 -21.17 9.83
CA CYS A 452 34.57 -21.01 9.62
C CYS A 452 35.25 -20.26 10.78
N GLU A 453 36.49 -20.65 11.12
CA GLU A 453 37.33 -19.90 12.07
C GLU A 453 38.72 -19.64 11.46
N GLY A 454 39.09 -18.37 11.29
CA GLY A 454 40.42 -17.96 10.87
C GLY A 454 41.14 -17.18 11.97
N ILE A 455 42.47 -17.28 11.99
CA ILE A 455 43.32 -16.52 12.91
C ILE A 455 44.39 -15.80 12.09
N LEU A 456 44.31 -14.47 12.05
CA LEU A 456 45.30 -13.61 11.41
C LEU A 456 46.30 -13.13 12.47
N ASN A 457 47.56 -13.53 12.34
CA ASN A 457 48.67 -13.06 13.18
C ASN A 457 49.51 -12.06 12.37
N LEU A 458 49.68 -10.85 12.88
CA LEU A 458 50.54 -9.81 12.30
C LEU A 458 51.61 -9.45 13.35
N VAL A 459 52.86 -9.76 13.05
CA VAL A 459 53.98 -9.72 14.01
C VAL A 459 55.07 -8.75 13.58
N ASP A 460 55.42 -7.81 14.45
CA ASP A 460 56.64 -6.99 14.36
C ASP A 460 57.69 -7.64 15.28
N LEU A 461 58.66 -8.35 14.72
CA LEU A 461 59.69 -9.03 15.52
C LEU A 461 60.70 -8.03 16.09
N ALA A 462 61.41 -8.42 17.14
CA ALA A 462 62.58 -7.68 17.62
C ALA A 462 63.71 -7.63 16.57
N GLY A 463 64.68 -6.75 16.79
CA GLY A 463 65.88 -6.60 15.97
C GLY A 463 66.68 -7.90 15.82
N SER A 464 67.17 -8.16 14.60
CA SER A 464 68.02 -9.32 14.28
C SER A 464 69.50 -9.10 14.59
N GLU A 465 69.90 -7.88 14.95
CA GLU A 465 71.29 -7.50 15.18
C GLU A 465 71.97 -8.31 16.29
N ARG A 466 73.28 -8.47 16.15
CA ARG A 466 74.07 -9.39 16.97
C ARG A 466 74.52 -8.75 18.27
N VAL A 467 74.36 -9.50 19.36
CA VAL A 467 74.78 -9.12 20.73
C VAL A 467 76.26 -8.72 20.85
N LYS A 468 77.13 -9.18 19.95
CA LYS A 468 78.56 -8.81 19.94
C LYS A 468 78.80 -7.37 19.51
N ASP A 469 77.95 -6.86 18.63
CA ASP A 469 78.15 -5.61 17.92
C ASP A 469 77.39 -4.46 18.63
N SER A 470 76.52 -4.80 19.60
CA SER A 470 75.72 -3.86 20.41
C SER A 470 76.38 -3.40 21.71
N GLY A 471 77.66 -3.72 21.96
CA GLY A 471 78.45 -3.25 23.11
C GLY A 471 77.80 -3.44 24.49
N SER A 472 76.92 -4.45 24.64
CA SER A 472 75.95 -4.50 25.75
C SER A 472 76.46 -5.29 26.95
N GLU A 473 76.45 -4.67 28.14
CA GLU A 473 76.86 -5.28 29.41
C GLU A 473 75.68 -5.51 30.38
N GLY A 474 75.94 -6.21 31.49
CA GLY A 474 74.98 -6.38 32.59
C GLY A 474 73.62 -6.95 32.16
N GLU A 475 72.53 -6.36 32.64
CA GLU A 475 71.17 -6.82 32.30
C GLU A 475 70.85 -6.72 30.79
N ARG A 476 71.39 -5.70 30.11
CA ARG A 476 71.25 -5.51 28.64
C ARG A 476 71.88 -6.67 27.87
N LEU A 477 72.94 -7.30 28.40
CA LEU A 477 73.54 -8.49 27.80
C LEU A 477 72.60 -9.71 27.89
N THR A 478 71.89 -9.89 29.01
CA THR A 478 70.88 -10.95 29.17
C THR A 478 69.64 -10.71 28.30
N GLU A 479 69.20 -9.46 28.20
CA GLU A 479 68.13 -9.01 27.30
C GLU A 479 68.46 -9.34 25.82
N ALA A 480 69.61 -8.85 25.33
CA ALA A 480 70.06 -9.09 23.97
C ALA A 480 70.24 -10.58 23.65
N LYS A 481 70.69 -11.39 24.63
CA LYS A 481 70.73 -12.86 24.53
C LYS A 481 69.35 -13.49 24.44
N ALA A 482 68.35 -13.01 25.17
CA ALA A 482 66.97 -13.53 25.11
C ALA A 482 66.30 -13.22 23.76
N ILE A 483 66.52 -12.02 23.23
CA ILE A 483 66.07 -11.61 21.88
C ILE A 483 66.71 -12.53 20.83
N ASN A 484 68.04 -12.59 20.79
CA ASN A 484 68.75 -13.43 19.81
C ASN A 484 68.43 -14.93 19.97
N LYS A 485 68.15 -15.41 21.19
CA LYS A 485 67.64 -16.79 21.42
C LYS A 485 66.33 -17.02 20.66
N SER A 486 65.33 -16.15 20.84
CA SER A 486 64.01 -16.33 20.23
C SER A 486 64.06 -16.36 18.69
N LEU A 487 64.85 -15.48 18.07
CA LEU A 487 65.07 -15.48 16.62
C LEU A 487 65.91 -16.68 16.15
N SER A 488 66.92 -17.09 16.92
CA SER A 488 67.69 -18.32 16.63
C SER A 488 66.83 -19.57 16.69
N VAL A 489 65.88 -19.64 17.63
CA VAL A 489 64.91 -20.74 17.75
C VAL A 489 63.90 -20.70 16.59
N LEU A 490 63.41 -19.53 16.19
CA LEU A 490 62.58 -19.37 14.99
C LEU A 490 63.30 -19.92 13.75
N GLY A 491 64.59 -19.60 13.58
CA GLY A 491 65.40 -20.15 12.51
C GLY A 491 65.60 -21.67 12.59
N LYS A 492 65.83 -22.23 13.78
CA LYS A 492 65.87 -23.70 13.98
C LYS A 492 64.55 -24.36 13.59
N VAL A 493 63.41 -23.82 14.05
CA VAL A 493 62.07 -24.34 13.76
C VAL A 493 61.80 -24.37 12.26
N ILE A 494 62.07 -23.27 11.54
CA ILE A 494 61.86 -23.23 10.07
C ILE A 494 62.80 -24.20 9.34
N MET A 495 64.05 -24.36 9.81
CA MET A 495 64.99 -25.32 9.22
C MET A 495 64.63 -26.79 9.49
N SER A 496 64.13 -27.11 10.67
CA SER A 496 63.60 -28.44 10.97
C SER A 496 62.33 -28.75 10.19
N LEU A 497 61.47 -27.75 9.94
CA LEU A 497 60.30 -27.90 9.07
C LEU A 497 60.69 -28.13 7.60
N SER A 498 61.66 -27.37 7.08
CA SER A 498 62.23 -27.53 5.73
C SER A 498 62.79 -28.94 5.51
N ARG A 499 63.48 -29.48 6.53
CA ARG A 499 64.05 -30.85 6.53
C ARG A 499 63.04 -31.96 6.79
N LYS A 500 61.84 -31.61 7.28
CA LYS A 500 60.82 -32.53 7.78
C LYS A 500 61.33 -33.39 8.95
N ASP A 501 62.09 -32.77 9.86
CA ASP A 501 62.59 -33.42 11.08
C ASP A 501 61.41 -33.92 11.95
N ASN A 502 61.52 -35.15 12.50
CA ASN A 502 60.47 -35.77 13.33
C ASN A 502 60.10 -34.97 14.60
N HIS A 503 60.98 -34.08 15.06
CA HIS A 503 60.74 -33.22 16.23
C HIS A 503 61.11 -31.77 15.92
N ILE A 504 60.10 -30.91 15.89
CA ILE A 504 60.27 -29.47 15.66
C ILE A 504 60.36 -28.74 17.02
N PRO A 505 61.43 -27.99 17.32
CA PRO A 505 61.69 -27.40 18.65
C PRO A 505 60.87 -26.13 18.94
N TYR A 506 59.55 -26.16 18.69
CA TYR A 506 58.66 -25.02 18.92
C TYR A 506 58.72 -24.47 20.36
N ARG A 507 58.96 -25.34 21.34
CA ARG A 507 58.92 -25.01 22.78
C ARG A 507 60.17 -24.29 23.29
N ASP A 508 61.26 -24.26 22.53
CA ASP A 508 62.52 -23.67 22.95
C ASP A 508 62.44 -22.14 23.14
N SER A 509 61.41 -21.48 22.58
CA SER A 509 61.07 -20.07 22.81
C SER A 509 59.55 -19.86 22.88
N LYS A 510 59.10 -18.87 23.67
CA LYS A 510 57.69 -18.45 23.71
C LYS A 510 57.18 -17.99 22.34
N LEU A 511 58.02 -17.32 21.55
CA LEU A 511 57.68 -16.85 20.21
C LEU A 511 57.29 -18.02 19.29
N THR A 512 58.15 -19.04 19.21
CA THR A 512 57.90 -20.22 18.37
C THR A 512 56.83 -21.15 18.93
N HIS A 513 56.56 -21.11 20.24
CA HIS A 513 55.47 -21.88 20.84
C HIS A 513 54.11 -21.22 20.57
N LEU A 514 54.05 -19.88 20.56
CA LEU A 514 52.86 -19.13 20.12
C LEU A 514 52.62 -19.33 18.62
N LEU A 515 53.67 -19.21 17.82
CA LEU A 515 53.63 -19.36 16.36
C LEU A 515 53.69 -20.83 15.89
N ALA A 516 53.53 -21.82 16.78
CA ALA A 516 53.60 -23.23 16.41
C ALA A 516 52.52 -23.61 15.38
N ASN A 517 51.28 -23.19 15.64
CA ASN A 517 50.15 -23.30 14.70
C ASN A 517 50.32 -22.46 13.43
N SER A 518 51.06 -21.36 13.52
CA SER A 518 51.29 -20.40 12.44
C SER A 518 52.36 -20.87 11.46
N LEU A 519 53.30 -21.70 11.90
CA LEU A 519 54.44 -22.21 11.12
C LEU A 519 54.25 -23.68 10.72
N GLY A 520 53.43 -24.45 11.45
CA GLY A 520 53.26 -25.90 11.24
C GLY A 520 52.00 -26.28 10.46
N GLY A 521 52.13 -26.48 9.15
CA GLY A 521 51.23 -27.29 8.31
C GLY A 521 49.82 -26.76 8.02
N ASN A 522 49.18 -26.06 8.96
CA ASN A 522 47.78 -25.62 8.87
C ASN A 522 47.65 -24.08 8.90
N SER A 523 48.58 -23.38 8.25
CA SER A 523 48.65 -21.92 8.21
C SER A 523 49.35 -21.42 6.93
N LYS A 524 48.91 -20.26 6.42
CA LYS A 524 49.54 -19.54 5.31
C LYS A 524 50.46 -18.45 5.86
N THR A 525 51.74 -18.53 5.56
CA THR A 525 52.80 -17.75 6.21
C THR A 525 53.49 -16.80 5.23
N LEU A 526 53.73 -15.57 5.66
CA LEU A 526 54.53 -14.58 4.93
C LEU A 526 55.59 -13.95 5.85
N MET A 527 56.84 -14.05 5.44
CA MET A 527 57.94 -13.31 6.05
C MET A 527 58.21 -12.04 5.23
N PHE A 528 58.16 -10.87 5.88
CA PHE A 528 58.87 -9.70 5.37
C PHE A 528 60.32 -9.74 5.87
N VAL A 529 61.28 -9.60 4.95
CA VAL A 529 62.65 -9.22 5.27
C VAL A 529 62.83 -7.75 4.96
N ASN A 530 62.85 -6.94 6.01
CA ASN A 530 63.09 -5.51 5.96
C ASN A 530 64.59 -5.23 6.00
N ILE A 531 65.09 -4.40 5.07
CA ILE A 531 66.51 -4.08 4.94
C ILE A 531 66.74 -2.56 4.83
N SER A 532 67.92 -2.12 5.27
CA SER A 532 68.39 -0.74 5.09
C SER A 532 69.14 -0.58 3.76
N PRO A 533 68.96 0.53 3.02
CA PRO A 533 69.78 0.91 1.87
C PRO A 533 71.13 1.55 2.27
N ASP A 534 71.37 1.80 3.56
CA ASP A 534 72.61 2.36 4.08
C ASP A 534 73.75 1.33 4.15
N ARG A 535 74.98 1.84 3.97
CA ARG A 535 76.23 1.08 3.86
C ARG A 535 76.79 0.61 5.20
N GLU A 536 76.61 1.34 6.30
CA GLU A 536 77.04 0.86 7.63
C GLU A 536 76.27 -0.42 7.99
N ASN A 537 74.99 -0.44 7.63
CA ASN A 537 74.06 -1.54 7.86
C ASN A 537 74.20 -2.72 6.88
N LEU A 538 75.10 -2.64 5.88
CA LEU A 538 75.21 -3.63 4.79
C LEU A 538 75.44 -5.07 5.28
N ASN A 539 76.22 -5.26 6.34
CA ASN A 539 76.50 -6.58 6.91
C ASN A 539 75.27 -7.24 7.52
N GLU A 540 74.39 -6.48 8.18
CA GLU A 540 73.15 -6.99 8.79
C GLU A 540 72.01 -7.09 7.77
N THR A 541 71.97 -6.23 6.75
CA THR A 541 71.18 -6.46 5.52
C THR A 541 71.56 -7.82 4.88
N ILE A 542 72.85 -8.10 4.65
CA ILE A 542 73.32 -9.38 4.09
C ILE A 542 72.96 -10.57 5.00
N ASN A 543 73.07 -10.44 6.32
CA ASN A 543 72.67 -11.51 7.25
C ASN A 543 71.16 -11.76 7.22
N SER A 544 70.36 -10.69 7.12
CA SER A 544 68.91 -10.75 7.03
C SER A 544 68.46 -11.45 5.74
N LEU A 545 69.05 -11.11 4.59
CA LEU A 545 68.75 -11.77 3.32
C LEU A 545 69.17 -13.26 3.33
N ARG A 546 70.35 -13.60 3.89
CA ARG A 546 70.79 -15.01 4.06
C ARG A 546 69.86 -15.81 4.97
N PHE A 547 69.21 -15.19 5.95
CA PHE A 547 68.17 -15.83 6.75
C PHE A 547 66.90 -16.02 5.93
N ALA A 548 66.43 -14.97 5.26
CA ALA A 548 65.25 -14.97 4.42
C ALA A 548 65.31 -16.02 3.29
N THR A 549 66.46 -16.21 2.64
CA THR A 549 66.63 -17.25 1.60
C THR A 549 66.43 -18.66 2.15
N LYS A 550 66.83 -18.94 3.40
CA LYS A 550 66.58 -20.22 4.06
C LYS A 550 65.10 -20.43 4.37
N VAL A 551 64.38 -19.36 4.71
CA VAL A 551 62.91 -19.40 4.89
C VAL A 551 62.22 -19.63 3.55
N ASN A 552 62.68 -18.98 2.46
CA ASN A 552 62.12 -19.13 1.12
C ASN A 552 62.29 -20.57 0.54
N GLN A 553 63.32 -21.29 0.98
CA GLN A 553 63.55 -22.70 0.62
C GLN A 553 62.72 -23.69 1.47
N CYS A 554 61.85 -23.23 2.37
CA CYS A 554 61.05 -24.08 3.25
C CYS A 554 59.67 -24.42 2.66
N ASN A 555 59.53 -25.60 2.05
CA ASN A 555 58.25 -26.09 1.56
C ASN A 555 57.50 -26.91 2.63
N ILE A 556 56.47 -26.29 3.21
CA ILE A 556 55.57 -26.88 4.22
C ILE A 556 54.24 -27.29 3.57
N GLY A 557 53.66 -28.40 4.05
CA GLY A 557 52.41 -28.99 3.55
C GLY A 557 51.20 -28.05 3.55
N THR A 558 50.17 -28.46 2.80
CA THR A 558 48.94 -27.70 2.47
C THR A 558 48.10 -27.31 3.68
N ALA A 559 47.84 -26.00 3.83
CA ALA A 559 47.13 -25.43 4.96
C ALA A 559 45.62 -25.73 4.98
N GLN A 560 45.17 -26.55 5.93
CA GLN A 560 43.77 -26.97 6.07
C GLN A 560 42.83 -25.86 6.59
N LYS A 561 41.58 -25.81 6.09
CA LYS A 561 40.48 -24.94 6.59
C LYS A 561 40.02 -25.43 7.97
N ARG A 562 39.70 -24.52 8.89
CA ARG A 562 38.93 -24.85 10.10
C ARG A 562 37.43 -24.80 9.81
N VAL A 563 36.79 -25.96 9.87
CA VAL A 563 35.34 -26.12 9.97
C VAL A 563 35.03 -26.56 11.41
N LYS A 564 33.99 -25.99 12.02
CA LYS A 564 33.43 -26.44 13.30
C LYS A 564 32.18 -27.26 13.05
#